data_AF-A0A4Y2F5E4-F1
#
_entry.id   AF-A0A4Y2F5E4-F1
#
_cell.length_a   1.000
_cell.length_b   1.000
_cell.length_c   1.000
_cell.angle_alpha   90.00
_cell.angle_beta   90.00
_cell.angle_gamma   90.00
#
_symmetry.space_group_name_H-M   'P 1'
#
loop_
_entity.id
_entity.type
_entity.pdbx_description
1 polymer ?
#
loop_
_entity_poly.entity_id
_entity_poly.type
_entity_poly.pdbx_seq_one_letter_code
_entity_poly.pdbx_strand_id
1 'polypeptide(L)'
;MNEASPHSYPVVEFFISDKKQENKIKICSLVTDVITAAPLTTPSSSTNKQMKKLGLLAAESCSGLTEVGILIGVDYFWQIVKGSNVQLGRELYAVSTIFGWMPVGLQYGEGEFVYQNSAIVNFSCVQDSLRSLWDLDFMCLSENSAISNEEKEMIECFERGIRLEGDRYSVGLLWKSEMGQLENNFEVALRRFKNLRNRLNRYPEIFQQYKNVIEEQINEGIVEECSQEITESSYFMPHREIIKPNETTSCRIVYDASSSRSKGVNSLNDILDVGPNLSPLVLYMILKFRKFEIAFSGDIAKAFLMIGISEKDRDYLKFLWFGDNEQGYKTLRFKRLPFGLCCSPAILAMTIKYHIKKYKSVNPECFEMLNSSLYVDDLYYGSDTIEDACRLSTDAVNIFKDAGMDLRKLSLIARNLIPCGLRKAIKWD
;
A
#
# COMPACT_ATOMS: atom_id res chain seq x y z
N MET A 1 -7.40 -24.88 -13.96
CA MET A 1 -6.02 -25.03 -13.44
C MET A 1 -5.64 -26.47 -13.70
N ASN A 2 -4.69 -26.74 -14.60
CA ASN A 2 -4.10 -28.07 -14.68
C ASN A 2 -3.22 -28.20 -13.45
N GLU A 3 -3.54 -29.15 -12.56
CA GLU A 3 -2.66 -29.53 -11.46
C GLU A 3 -1.31 -29.93 -12.07
N ALA A 4 -0.26 -29.14 -11.79
CA ALA A 4 1.09 -29.52 -12.16
C ALA A 4 1.47 -30.69 -11.26
N SER A 5 1.48 -31.90 -11.83
CA SER A 5 1.95 -33.09 -11.15
C SER A 5 3.42 -32.92 -10.75
N PRO A 6 3.82 -33.39 -9.56
CA PRO A 6 5.21 -33.27 -9.11
C PRO A 6 6.13 -34.03 -10.07
N HIS A 7 7.09 -33.31 -10.65
CA HIS A 7 8.12 -33.88 -11.53
C HIS A 7 9.27 -34.38 -10.66
N SER A 8 9.56 -35.68 -10.73
CA SER A 8 10.70 -36.29 -10.04
C SER A 8 11.92 -36.31 -10.95
N TYR A 9 13.05 -35.77 -10.49
CA TYR A 9 14.32 -35.80 -11.21
C TYR A 9 15.30 -36.76 -10.53
N PRO A 10 16.04 -37.60 -11.28
CA PRO A 10 17.10 -38.41 -10.73
C PRO A 10 18.20 -37.52 -10.11
N VAL A 11 18.76 -37.97 -9.00
CA VAL A 11 19.91 -37.33 -8.34
C VAL A 11 21.15 -38.17 -8.61
N VAL A 12 22.22 -37.54 -9.11
CA VAL A 12 23.51 -38.19 -9.35
C VAL A 12 24.63 -37.49 -8.61
N GLU A 13 25.55 -38.27 -8.07
CA GLU A 13 26.80 -37.77 -7.49
C GLU A 13 27.96 -38.12 -8.40
N PHE A 14 28.77 -37.12 -8.73
CA PHE A 14 29.96 -37.30 -9.54
C PHE A 14 31.04 -36.32 -9.11
N PHE A 15 32.23 -36.46 -9.69
CA PHE A 15 33.33 -35.56 -9.43
C PHE A 15 33.73 -34.82 -10.70
N ILE A 16 34.02 -33.53 -10.55
CA ILE A 16 34.66 -32.73 -11.59
C ILE A 16 36.11 -32.52 -11.19
N SER A 17 37.03 -32.79 -12.11
CA SER A 17 38.45 -32.56 -11.92
C SER A 17 39.03 -31.71 -13.04
N ASP A 18 40.10 -30.99 -12.74
CA ASP A 18 40.90 -30.36 -13.79
C ASP A 18 41.60 -31.41 -14.68
N LYS A 19 42.17 -30.98 -15.81
CA LYS A 19 42.81 -31.90 -16.77
C LYS A 19 43.99 -32.67 -16.17
N LYS A 20 44.64 -32.16 -15.13
CA LYS A 20 45.75 -32.84 -14.43
C LYS A 20 45.28 -33.72 -13.28
N GLN A 21 43.98 -33.70 -12.94
CA GLN A 21 43.37 -34.37 -11.79
C GLN A 21 43.97 -33.98 -10.43
N GLU A 22 44.65 -32.83 -10.36
CA GLU A 22 45.23 -32.30 -9.13
C GLU A 22 44.18 -31.61 -8.25
N ASN A 23 43.14 -31.06 -8.87
CA ASN A 23 42.03 -30.39 -8.20
C ASN A 23 40.73 -31.11 -8.53
N LYS A 24 39.96 -31.47 -7.51
CA LYS A 24 38.73 -32.25 -7.66
C LYS A 24 37.65 -31.77 -6.69
N ILE A 25 36.42 -31.66 -7.19
CA ILE A 25 35.23 -31.31 -6.40
C ILE A 25 34.17 -32.40 -6.56
N LYS A 26 33.48 -32.73 -5.47
CA LYS A 26 32.33 -33.64 -5.49
C LYS A 26 31.06 -32.82 -5.67
N ILE A 27 30.22 -33.18 -6.64
CA ILE A 27 28.97 -32.49 -6.94
C ILE A 27 27.82 -33.48 -6.91
N CYS A 28 26.70 -33.05 -6.33
CA CYS A 28 25.42 -33.72 -6.37
C CYS A 28 24.50 -32.90 -7.29
N SER A 29 23.95 -33.51 -8.33
CA SER A 29 23.16 -32.80 -9.35
C SER A 29 21.87 -33.53 -9.66
N LEU A 30 20.85 -32.76 -10.04
CA LEU A 30 19.64 -33.28 -10.68
C LEU A 30 19.90 -33.54 -12.16
N VAL A 31 19.31 -34.61 -12.69
CA VAL A 31 19.36 -34.96 -14.12
C VAL A 31 18.08 -34.48 -14.78
N THR A 32 18.22 -33.69 -15.84
CA THR A 32 17.12 -33.19 -16.69
C THR A 32 17.49 -33.32 -18.15
N ASP A 33 16.50 -33.54 -19.02
CA ASP A 33 16.71 -33.69 -20.46
C ASP A 33 17.16 -32.38 -21.12
N VAL A 34 16.81 -31.24 -20.53
CA VAL A 34 17.17 -29.91 -21.02
C VAL A 34 17.63 -29.04 -19.84
N ILE A 35 18.89 -28.59 -19.85
CA ILE A 35 19.44 -27.66 -18.85
C ILE A 35 19.17 -26.20 -19.24
N THR A 36 19.29 -25.88 -20.53
CA THR A 36 18.97 -24.56 -21.07
C THR A 36 18.22 -24.69 -22.39
N ALA A 37 17.15 -23.93 -22.54
CA ALA A 37 16.42 -23.82 -23.81
C ALA A 37 17.11 -22.87 -24.80
N ALA A 38 18.11 -22.12 -24.35
CA ALA A 38 18.81 -21.12 -25.15
C ALA A 38 20.27 -21.52 -25.39
N PRO A 39 20.80 -21.30 -26.61
CA PRO A 39 22.20 -21.58 -26.92
C PRO A 39 23.11 -20.61 -26.16
N LEU A 40 24.19 -21.13 -25.55
CA LEU A 40 25.22 -20.31 -24.91
C LEU A 40 26.38 -20.05 -25.86
N THR A 41 26.83 -18.80 -25.89
CA THR A 41 28.00 -18.38 -26.66
C THR A 41 29.27 -18.47 -25.82
N THR A 42 30.32 -19.09 -26.36
CA THR A 42 31.65 -19.09 -25.73
C THR A 42 32.28 -17.69 -25.70
N PRO A 43 33.22 -17.41 -24.78
CA PRO A 43 33.96 -16.15 -24.75
C PRO A 43 34.54 -15.79 -26.14
N SER A 44 34.44 -14.53 -26.52
CA SER A 44 34.87 -14.07 -27.84
C SER A 44 36.37 -14.32 -28.10
N SER A 45 36.74 -14.36 -29.39
CA SER A 45 38.14 -14.55 -29.80
C SER A 45 39.06 -13.44 -29.29
N SER A 46 38.54 -12.23 -29.05
CA SER A 46 39.30 -11.11 -28.46
C SER A 46 39.57 -11.33 -26.98
N THR A 47 38.58 -11.77 -26.20
CA THR A 47 38.74 -12.08 -24.77
C THR A 47 39.75 -13.20 -24.56
N ASN A 48 39.67 -14.25 -25.38
CA ASN A 48 40.63 -15.36 -25.35
C ASN A 48 42.05 -14.92 -25.71
N LYS A 49 42.22 -14.03 -26.72
CA LYS A 49 43.53 -13.46 -27.07
C LYS A 49 44.10 -12.60 -25.93
N GLN A 50 43.26 -11.82 -25.26
CA GLN A 50 43.68 -10.96 -24.16
C GLN A 50 44.09 -11.76 -22.93
N MET A 51 43.32 -12.79 -22.56
CA MET A 51 43.68 -13.72 -21.49
C MET A 51 45.02 -14.42 -21.77
N LYS A 52 45.24 -14.88 -23.01
CA LYS A 52 46.53 -15.47 -23.44
C LYS A 52 47.69 -14.47 -23.34
N LYS A 53 47.48 -13.21 -23.75
CA LYS A 53 48.51 -12.16 -23.64
C LYS A 53 48.94 -11.91 -22.19
N LEU A 54 47.99 -12.05 -21.25
CA LEU A 54 48.23 -11.88 -19.81
C LEU A 54 48.71 -13.17 -19.12
N GLY A 55 48.96 -14.25 -19.87
CA GLY A 55 49.39 -15.54 -19.31
C GLY A 55 48.30 -16.28 -18.53
N LEU A 56 47.03 -15.88 -18.67
CA LEU A 56 45.90 -16.47 -17.96
C LEU A 56 45.41 -17.70 -18.72
N LEU A 57 45.77 -18.89 -18.22
CA LEU A 57 45.31 -20.16 -18.78
C LEU A 57 43.82 -20.37 -18.45
N ALA A 58 42.97 -20.34 -19.47
CA ALA A 58 41.54 -20.58 -19.31
C ALA A 58 41.28 -22.02 -18.85
N ALA A 59 40.20 -22.21 -18.08
CA ALA A 59 39.77 -23.53 -17.63
C ALA A 59 39.45 -24.48 -18.81
N GLU A 60 38.92 -23.92 -19.91
CA GLU A 60 38.79 -24.62 -21.18
C GLU A 60 38.76 -23.65 -22.36
N SER A 61 39.15 -24.12 -23.55
CA SER A 61 39.08 -23.36 -24.80
C SER A 61 38.04 -23.99 -25.73
N CYS A 62 36.76 -23.70 -25.50
CA CYS A 62 35.69 -24.07 -26.42
C CYS A 62 35.53 -23.01 -27.52
N SER A 63 35.18 -23.44 -28.73
CA SER A 63 34.89 -22.55 -29.87
C SER A 63 33.52 -22.88 -30.47
N GLY A 64 32.59 -21.93 -30.41
CA GLY A 64 31.28 -22.02 -31.07
C GLY A 64 30.10 -21.97 -30.10
N LEU A 65 28.93 -22.35 -30.59
CA LEU A 65 27.76 -22.61 -29.75
C LEU A 65 27.92 -23.98 -29.10
N THR A 66 27.85 -24.04 -27.77
CA THR A 66 28.05 -25.28 -27.02
C THR A 66 26.83 -25.57 -26.17
N GLU A 67 26.41 -26.82 -26.14
CA GLU A 67 25.37 -27.30 -25.22
C GLU A 67 25.92 -27.34 -23.79
N VAL A 68 25.09 -26.95 -22.82
CA VAL A 68 25.47 -26.99 -21.40
C VAL A 68 25.25 -28.40 -20.90
N GLY A 69 26.33 -29.11 -20.57
CA GLY A 69 26.24 -30.44 -19.97
C GLY A 69 26.01 -30.45 -18.47
N ILE A 70 26.51 -29.42 -17.75
CA ILE A 70 26.41 -29.33 -16.29
C ILE A 70 26.20 -27.87 -15.89
N LEU A 71 25.21 -27.61 -15.02
CA LEU A 71 25.02 -26.33 -14.36
C LEU A 71 25.42 -26.45 -12.89
N ILE A 72 26.42 -25.69 -12.47
CA ILE A 72 26.92 -25.71 -11.09
C ILE A 72 26.26 -24.58 -10.30
N GLY A 73 25.63 -24.95 -9.18
CA GLY A 73 25.00 -24.00 -8.27
C GLY A 73 26.00 -23.13 -7.49
N VAL A 74 25.50 -22.02 -6.95
CA VAL A 74 26.31 -21.06 -6.16
C VAL A 74 26.77 -21.65 -4.81
N ASP A 75 26.15 -22.72 -4.35
CA ASP A 75 26.53 -23.49 -3.17
C ASP A 75 27.94 -24.12 -3.30
N TYR A 76 28.42 -24.35 -4.52
CA TYR A 76 29.79 -24.79 -4.80
C TYR A 76 30.77 -23.63 -5.06
N PHE A 77 30.31 -22.38 -5.06
CA PHE A 77 31.11 -21.21 -5.47
C PHE A 77 32.43 -21.09 -4.71
N TRP A 78 32.38 -21.17 -3.37
CA TRP A 78 33.57 -21.02 -2.52
C TRP A 78 34.54 -22.19 -2.59
N GLN A 79 34.10 -23.34 -3.14
CA GLN A 79 34.97 -24.49 -3.39
C GLN A 79 35.69 -24.37 -4.73
N ILE A 80 35.15 -23.57 -5.67
CA ILE A 80 35.66 -23.45 -7.04
C ILE A 80 36.50 -22.17 -7.22
N VAL A 81 36.07 -21.05 -6.64
CA VAL A 81 36.69 -19.73 -6.88
C VAL A 81 37.80 -19.44 -5.86
N LYS A 82 39.00 -19.11 -6.35
CA LYS A 82 40.20 -18.83 -5.53
C LYS A 82 40.34 -17.38 -5.07
N GLY A 83 39.42 -16.50 -5.47
CA GLY A 83 39.33 -15.10 -5.01
C GLY A 83 40.22 -14.08 -5.71
N SER A 84 41.21 -14.50 -6.52
CA SER A 84 41.98 -13.56 -7.36
C SER A 84 41.22 -13.20 -8.64
N ASN A 85 41.23 -11.92 -9.02
CA ASN A 85 40.67 -11.44 -10.28
C ASN A 85 41.64 -10.51 -11.03
N VAL A 86 41.47 -10.44 -12.35
CA VAL A 86 42.23 -9.55 -13.25
C VAL A 86 41.25 -8.85 -14.16
N GLN A 87 41.29 -7.53 -14.21
CA GLN A 87 40.40 -6.77 -15.09
C GLN A 87 40.84 -6.91 -16.56
N LEU A 88 39.92 -7.35 -17.42
CA LEU A 88 40.11 -7.47 -18.86
C LEU A 88 39.46 -6.30 -19.62
N GLY A 89 38.38 -5.73 -19.11
CA GLY A 89 37.67 -4.59 -19.70
C GLY A 89 36.93 -3.77 -18.66
N ARG A 90 36.08 -2.83 -19.10
CA ARG A 90 35.33 -1.94 -18.19
C ARG A 90 34.52 -2.73 -17.16
N GLU A 91 33.84 -3.78 -17.61
CA GLU A 91 32.96 -4.63 -16.78
C GLU A 91 33.27 -6.12 -16.99
N LEU A 92 34.45 -6.44 -17.51
CA LEU A 92 34.89 -7.82 -17.80
C LEU A 92 36.12 -8.15 -16.97
N TYR A 93 36.07 -9.25 -16.23
CA TYR A 93 37.13 -9.72 -15.34
C TYR A 93 37.46 -11.19 -15.63
N ALA A 94 38.72 -11.58 -15.44
CA ALA A 94 39.11 -12.98 -15.32
C ALA A 94 39.19 -13.32 -13.83
N VAL A 95 38.47 -14.35 -13.40
CA VAL A 95 38.46 -14.85 -12.02
C VAL A 95 39.21 -16.17 -11.97
N SER A 96 40.09 -16.34 -10.99
CA SER A 96 40.84 -17.58 -10.78
C SER A 96 39.96 -18.65 -10.14
N THR A 97 39.97 -19.85 -10.71
CA THR A 97 39.26 -21.03 -10.17
C THR A 97 40.22 -22.20 -9.98
N ILE A 98 39.74 -23.28 -9.35
CA ILE A 98 40.46 -24.56 -9.25
C ILE A 98 40.69 -25.24 -10.61
N PHE A 99 39.93 -24.88 -11.64
CA PHE A 99 40.05 -25.45 -13.00
C PHE A 99 40.84 -24.57 -13.97
N GLY A 100 41.15 -23.33 -13.60
CA GLY A 100 41.79 -22.34 -14.46
C GLY A 100 41.12 -20.96 -14.36
N TRP A 101 41.47 -20.04 -15.25
CA TRP A 101 40.87 -18.71 -15.27
C TRP A 101 39.53 -18.72 -16.02
N MET A 102 38.53 -18.04 -15.45
CA MET A 102 37.19 -17.94 -15.99
C MET A 102 36.83 -16.47 -16.26
N PRO A 103 36.39 -16.09 -17.47
CA PRO A 103 35.90 -14.75 -17.74
C PRO A 103 34.51 -14.55 -17.12
N VAL A 104 34.30 -13.41 -16.47
CA VAL A 104 33.07 -13.01 -15.77
C VAL A 104 32.78 -11.54 -16.08
N GLY A 105 31.55 -11.25 -16.52
CA GLY A 105 31.08 -9.89 -16.74
C GLY A 105 30.74 -9.56 -18.19
N LEU A 106 30.58 -8.28 -18.47
CA LEU A 106 30.02 -7.76 -19.73
C LEU A 106 31.12 -7.39 -20.73
N GLN A 107 30.97 -7.90 -21.95
CA GLN A 107 31.81 -7.52 -23.08
C GLN A 107 31.04 -6.57 -24.01
N TYR A 108 31.60 -5.38 -24.24
CA TYR A 108 31.05 -4.39 -25.18
C TYR A 108 31.70 -4.59 -26.56
N GLY A 109 30.89 -4.79 -27.61
CA GLY A 109 31.34 -4.92 -29.00
C GLY A 109 30.24 -4.55 -30.02
N GLU A 110 30.64 -4.19 -31.25
CA GLU A 110 29.74 -3.77 -32.36
C GLU A 110 29.06 -4.97 -33.06
N GLY A 111 28.32 -5.78 -32.30
CA GLY A 111 27.49 -6.88 -32.82
C GLY A 111 26.32 -7.13 -31.89
N GLU A 112 25.22 -7.70 -32.43
CA GLU A 112 23.94 -7.89 -31.74
C GLU A 112 24.11 -8.32 -30.28
N PHE A 113 23.63 -7.47 -29.37
CA PHE A 113 23.59 -7.74 -27.95
C PHE A 113 22.61 -8.89 -27.70
N VAL A 114 23.14 -10.09 -27.43
CA VAL A 114 22.33 -11.17 -26.85
C VAL A 114 22.24 -10.88 -25.35
N TYR A 115 21.18 -10.18 -24.94
CA TYR A 115 20.82 -10.05 -23.54
C TYR A 115 20.27 -11.39 -23.04
N GLN A 116 20.99 -12.05 -22.12
CA GLN A 116 20.48 -13.23 -21.41
C GLN A 116 20.45 -12.94 -19.91
N ASN A 117 19.25 -12.69 -19.38
CA ASN A 117 18.97 -12.75 -17.96
C ASN A 117 18.52 -14.18 -17.64
N SER A 118 19.41 -15.00 -17.07
CA SER A 118 19.03 -16.25 -16.41
C SER A 118 18.96 -16.00 -14.90
N ALA A 119 17.77 -15.71 -14.40
CA ALA A 119 17.51 -15.71 -12.97
C ALA A 119 17.16 -17.14 -12.53
N ILE A 120 18.09 -17.83 -11.87
CA ILE A 120 17.76 -19.01 -11.07
C ILE A 120 17.74 -18.55 -9.63
N VAL A 121 16.53 -18.32 -9.13
CA VAL A 121 16.28 -17.99 -7.73
C VAL A 121 16.40 -19.28 -6.94
N ASN A 122 17.45 -19.40 -6.13
CA ASN A 122 17.54 -20.47 -5.14
C ASN A 122 16.47 -20.20 -4.07
N PHE A 123 15.39 -20.99 -4.08
CA PHE A 123 14.20 -20.79 -3.25
C PHE A 123 14.48 -20.87 -1.74
N SER A 124 15.64 -21.36 -1.31
CA SER A 124 15.95 -21.58 0.12
C SER A 124 16.32 -20.30 0.88
N CYS A 125 17.13 -19.40 0.31
CA CYS A 125 17.50 -18.15 1.00
C CYS A 125 16.41 -17.08 0.89
N VAL A 126 15.58 -17.17 -0.15
CA VAL A 126 14.40 -16.31 -0.28
C VAL A 126 13.23 -16.89 0.50
N GLN A 127 13.22 -18.16 0.92
CA GLN A 127 12.06 -18.74 1.60
C GLN A 127 11.70 -18.03 2.89
N ASP A 128 12.68 -17.57 3.68
CA ASP A 128 12.39 -16.86 4.94
C ASP A 128 12.04 -15.39 4.73
N SER A 129 12.56 -14.78 3.66
CA SER A 129 12.24 -13.38 3.31
C SER A 129 10.96 -13.27 2.48
N LEU A 130 10.67 -14.23 1.61
CA LEU A 130 9.38 -14.43 0.94
C LEU A 130 8.37 -15.02 1.89
N ARG A 131 8.73 -15.85 2.87
CA ARG A 131 7.82 -16.16 3.98
C ARG A 131 7.58 -14.93 4.79
N SER A 132 8.56 -14.11 5.18
CA SER A 132 8.21 -12.90 5.93
C SER A 132 7.35 -11.92 5.10
N LEU A 133 7.60 -11.78 3.79
CA LEU A 133 6.78 -10.99 2.88
C LEU A 133 5.40 -11.59 2.64
N TRP A 134 5.34 -12.89 2.35
CA TRP A 134 4.10 -13.61 2.10
C TRP A 134 3.34 -13.81 3.37
N ASP A 135 3.93 -14.19 4.49
CA ASP A 135 3.36 -14.19 5.85
C ASP A 135 2.94 -12.77 6.23
N LEU A 136 3.55 -11.66 5.79
CA LEU A 136 2.94 -10.32 5.98
C LEU A 136 1.65 -10.16 5.15
N ASP A 137 1.63 -10.64 3.91
CA ASP A 137 0.42 -10.72 3.07
C ASP A 137 -0.58 -11.83 3.52
N PHE A 138 -0.10 -12.85 4.25
CA PHE A 138 -0.83 -14.05 4.70
C PHE A 138 -1.19 -13.95 6.17
N MET A 139 -0.61 -13.06 6.96
CA MET A 139 -1.12 -12.63 8.28
C MET A 139 -2.38 -11.78 8.08
N CYS A 140 -2.50 -11.15 6.91
CA CYS A 140 -3.77 -10.67 6.41
C CYS A 140 -4.72 -11.85 6.10
N LEU A 141 -4.26 -12.92 5.43
CA LEU A 141 -5.10 -14.07 5.03
C LEU A 141 -5.30 -15.16 6.10
N SER A 142 -4.57 -15.12 7.20
CA SER A 142 -4.71 -16.05 8.32
C SER A 142 -6.06 -15.72 8.91
N GLU A 143 -7.02 -16.59 8.59
CA GLU A 143 -8.38 -16.66 9.10
C GLU A 143 -8.73 -15.47 9.98
N ASN A 144 -9.51 -14.50 9.46
CA ASN A 144 -10.26 -13.50 10.22
C ASN A 144 -9.82 -13.53 11.68
N SER A 145 -8.73 -12.86 12.06
CA SER A 145 -8.29 -12.88 13.46
C SER A 145 -9.54 -12.51 14.25
N ALA A 146 -10.15 -13.51 14.89
CA ALA A 146 -11.57 -13.43 15.18
C ALA A 146 -11.72 -12.18 16.01
N ILE A 147 -12.56 -11.23 15.56
CA ILE A 147 -12.70 -9.91 16.20
C ILE A 147 -12.65 -10.16 17.69
N SER A 148 -11.64 -9.57 18.35
CA SER A 148 -11.34 -9.90 19.74
C SER A 148 -12.57 -9.61 20.59
N ASN A 149 -12.65 -10.18 21.79
CA ASN A 149 -13.80 -9.89 22.65
C ASN A 149 -13.85 -8.38 22.97
N GLU A 150 -12.70 -7.74 23.16
CA GLU A 150 -12.57 -6.29 23.36
C GLU A 150 -13.04 -5.50 22.12
N GLU A 151 -12.66 -5.93 20.92
CA GLU A 151 -13.12 -5.30 19.67
C GLU A 151 -14.63 -5.48 19.45
N LYS A 152 -15.21 -6.63 19.81
CA LYS A 152 -16.66 -6.86 19.76
C LYS A 152 -17.39 -5.95 20.74
N GLU A 153 -16.92 -5.87 21.98
CA GLU A 153 -17.48 -4.97 23.00
C GLU A 153 -17.42 -3.51 22.53
N MET A 154 -16.33 -3.10 21.89
CA MET A 154 -16.20 -1.77 21.30
C MET A 154 -17.23 -1.52 20.20
N ILE A 155 -17.39 -2.47 19.28
CA ILE A 155 -18.41 -2.37 18.21
C ILE A 155 -19.80 -2.28 18.83
N GLU A 156 -20.14 -3.10 19.83
CA GLU A 156 -21.43 -3.04 20.51
C GLU A 156 -21.65 -1.72 21.27
N CYS A 157 -20.62 -1.17 21.91
CA CYS A 157 -20.67 0.15 22.52
C CYS A 157 -20.90 1.25 21.47
N PHE A 158 -20.23 1.16 20.33
CA PHE A 158 -20.40 2.08 19.21
C PHE A 158 -21.81 1.98 18.61
N GLU A 159 -22.31 0.77 18.33
CA GLU A 159 -23.67 0.52 17.80
C GLU A 159 -24.77 1.02 18.75
N ARG A 160 -24.53 1.06 20.07
CA ARG A 160 -25.45 1.66 21.05
C ARG A 160 -25.42 3.19 21.06
N GLY A 161 -24.27 3.79 20.72
CA GLY A 161 -24.04 5.23 20.77
C GLY A 161 -24.39 5.98 19.48
N ILE A 162 -24.31 5.30 18.33
CA ILE A 162 -24.57 5.87 17.00
C ILE A 162 -26.06 6.25 16.83
N ARG A 163 -26.30 7.43 16.25
CA ARG A 163 -27.66 7.93 15.96
C ARG A 163 -27.74 8.45 14.54
N LEU A 164 -28.86 8.24 13.87
CA LEU A 164 -29.15 8.88 12.59
C LEU A 164 -29.93 10.17 12.86
N GLU A 165 -29.30 11.32 12.62
CA GLU A 165 -29.87 12.66 12.80
C GLU A 165 -30.18 13.24 11.42
N GLY A 166 -31.44 13.13 10.99
CA GLY A 166 -31.84 13.47 9.63
C GLY A 166 -31.25 12.49 8.62
N ASP A 167 -30.35 12.99 7.77
CA ASP A 167 -29.68 12.23 6.72
C ASP A 167 -28.27 11.76 7.11
N ARG A 168 -27.81 12.01 8.35
CA ARG A 168 -26.41 11.76 8.73
C ARG A 168 -26.28 11.07 10.07
N TYR A 169 -25.25 10.22 10.16
CA TYR A 169 -24.90 9.57 11.43
C TYR A 169 -24.16 10.53 12.35
N SER A 170 -24.45 10.44 13.64
CA SER A 170 -23.81 11.16 14.75
C SER A 170 -23.20 10.12 15.69
N VAL A 171 -21.89 10.24 15.96
CA VAL A 171 -21.10 9.25 16.71
C VAL A 171 -20.22 9.92 17.75
N GLY A 172 -19.77 9.17 18.75
CA GLY A 172 -18.72 9.59 19.67
C GLY A 172 -17.33 9.21 19.15
N LEU A 173 -16.30 9.87 19.67
CA LEU A 173 -14.91 9.41 19.48
C LEU A 173 -14.67 8.09 20.23
N LEU A 174 -13.70 7.30 19.76
CA LEU A 174 -13.31 6.05 20.39
C LEU A 174 -12.28 6.35 21.48
N TRP A 175 -12.72 6.40 22.73
CA TRP A 175 -11.86 6.67 23.87
C TRP A 175 -11.29 5.36 24.44
N LYS A 176 -10.00 5.35 24.83
CA LYS A 176 -9.42 4.23 25.58
C LYS A 176 -10.05 4.14 26.98
N SER A 177 -10.25 2.92 27.48
CA SER A 177 -10.84 2.65 28.80
C SER A 177 -10.06 3.28 29.96
N GLU A 178 -8.73 3.29 29.86
CA GLU A 178 -7.86 4.03 30.76
C GLU A 178 -7.65 5.44 30.19
N MET A 179 -8.57 6.35 30.50
CA MET A 179 -8.38 7.76 30.19
C MET A 179 -7.20 8.30 30.99
N GLY A 180 -6.01 8.32 30.38
CA GLY A 180 -4.96 9.23 30.80
C GLY A 180 -5.50 10.66 30.76
N GLN A 181 -4.99 11.54 31.62
CA GLN A 181 -5.40 12.94 31.60
C GLN A 181 -4.92 13.57 30.28
N LEU A 182 -5.87 14.00 29.43
CA LEU A 182 -5.52 14.83 28.29
C LEU A 182 -5.24 16.24 28.78
N GLU A 183 -3.99 16.66 28.67
CA GLU A 183 -3.64 18.04 28.93
C GLU A 183 -3.94 18.92 27.73
N ASN A 184 -4.46 20.12 28.00
CA ASN A 184 -4.62 21.13 26.98
C ASN A 184 -3.26 21.51 26.34
N ASN A 185 -3.23 21.54 25.01
CA ASN A 185 -2.04 21.82 24.18
C ASN A 185 -2.06 23.22 23.53
N PHE A 186 -2.90 24.14 24.01
CA PHE A 186 -3.17 25.43 23.36
C PHE A 186 -1.91 26.24 23.07
N GLU A 187 -0.94 26.32 24.00
CA GLU A 187 0.29 27.10 23.80
C GLU A 187 1.12 26.58 22.61
N VAL A 188 1.16 25.25 22.42
CA VAL A 188 1.86 24.61 21.30
C VAL A 188 1.12 24.89 20.00
N ALA A 189 -0.21 24.74 20.01
CA ALA A 189 -1.06 25.06 18.86
C ALA A 189 -0.94 26.53 18.45
N LEU A 190 -0.95 27.46 19.41
CA LEU A 190 -0.80 28.90 19.16
C LEU A 190 0.56 29.25 18.56
N ARG A 191 1.65 28.63 19.04
CA ARG A 191 2.99 28.82 18.46
C ARG A 191 3.05 28.36 17.01
N ARG A 192 2.52 27.16 16.72
CA ARG A 192 2.45 26.62 15.36
C ARG A 192 1.55 27.47 14.45
N PHE A 193 0.44 27.95 14.99
CA PHE A 193 -0.48 28.85 14.31
C PHE A 193 0.18 30.19 13.91
N LYS A 194 0.96 30.82 14.81
CA LYS A 194 1.71 32.04 14.47
C LYS A 194 2.68 31.82 13.30
N ASN A 195 3.35 30.65 13.28
CA ASN A 195 4.23 30.29 12.18
C ASN A 195 3.47 30.05 10.86
N LEU A 196 2.33 29.34 10.93
CA LEU A 196 1.44 29.14 9.79
C LEU A 196 0.99 30.49 9.22
N ARG A 197 0.52 31.40 10.07
CA ARG A 197 0.06 32.72 9.69
C ARG A 197 1.15 33.53 8.99
N ASN A 198 2.35 33.58 9.58
CA ASN A 198 3.50 34.24 8.96
C ASN A 198 3.84 33.65 7.59
N ARG A 199 3.68 32.33 7.42
CA ARG A 199 3.93 31.66 6.14
C ARG A 199 2.85 31.95 5.11
N LEU A 200 1.57 31.85 5.48
CA LEU A 200 0.45 32.16 4.58
C LEU A 200 0.47 33.62 4.13
N ASN A 201 0.79 34.57 5.02
CA ASN A 201 0.96 35.98 4.65
C ASN A 201 2.09 36.23 3.65
N ARG A 202 3.13 35.38 3.61
CA ARG A 202 4.21 35.47 2.60
C ARG A 202 3.78 34.95 1.23
N TYR A 203 2.76 34.10 1.16
CA TYR A 203 2.32 33.45 -0.07
C TYR A 203 0.81 33.64 -0.28
N PRO A 204 0.38 34.80 -0.84
CA PRO A 204 -1.03 35.15 -0.98
C PRO A 204 -1.87 34.13 -1.77
N GLU A 205 -1.30 33.50 -2.80
CA GLU A 205 -2.02 32.48 -3.59
C GLU A 205 -2.37 31.24 -2.75
N ILE A 206 -1.42 30.76 -1.95
CA ILE A 206 -1.64 29.63 -1.03
C ILE A 206 -2.64 30.03 0.05
N PHE A 207 -2.52 31.26 0.58
CA PHE A 207 -3.47 31.78 1.56
C PHE A 207 -4.90 31.80 1.01
N GLN A 208 -5.12 32.26 -0.22
CA GLN A 208 -6.45 32.28 -0.81
C GLN A 208 -7.04 30.87 -0.95
N GLN A 209 -6.24 29.91 -1.43
CA GLN A 209 -6.68 28.50 -1.52
C GLN A 209 -7.01 27.92 -0.14
N TYR A 210 -6.17 28.21 0.85
CA TYR A 210 -6.37 27.80 2.23
C TYR A 210 -7.67 28.38 2.82
N LYS A 211 -7.87 29.69 2.63
CA LYS A 211 -9.06 30.42 3.08
C LYS A 211 -10.33 29.82 2.47
N ASN A 212 -10.32 29.58 1.16
CA ASN A 212 -11.46 28.96 0.46
C ASN A 212 -11.84 27.61 1.07
N VAL A 213 -10.86 26.76 1.43
CA VAL A 213 -11.14 25.44 2.04
C VAL A 213 -11.80 25.60 3.41
N ILE A 214 -11.33 26.52 4.26
CA ILE A 214 -11.94 26.75 5.58
C ILE A 214 -13.33 27.37 5.45
N GLU A 215 -13.53 28.30 4.53
CA GLU A 215 -14.83 28.93 4.28
C GLU A 215 -15.85 27.93 3.73
N GLU A 216 -15.45 27.04 2.82
CA GLU A 216 -16.29 25.92 2.35
C GLU A 216 -16.67 25.02 3.55
N GLN A 217 -15.72 24.67 4.42
CA GLN A 217 -16.00 23.86 5.61
C GLN A 217 -16.97 24.54 6.59
N ILE A 218 -16.90 25.86 6.75
CA ILE A 218 -17.85 26.62 7.57
C ILE A 218 -19.24 26.60 6.91
N ASN A 219 -19.31 26.90 5.61
CA ASN A 219 -20.56 26.97 4.85
C ASN A 219 -21.28 25.61 4.77
N GLU A 220 -20.54 24.52 4.63
CA GLU A 220 -21.07 23.14 4.66
C GLU A 220 -21.43 22.66 6.08
N GLY A 221 -21.16 23.46 7.12
CA GLY A 221 -21.38 23.07 8.51
C GLY A 221 -20.48 21.90 8.95
N ILE A 222 -19.30 21.77 8.34
CA ILE A 222 -18.27 20.80 8.75
C ILE A 222 -17.59 21.27 10.03
N VAL A 223 -17.33 22.57 10.12
CA VAL A 223 -16.76 23.23 11.29
C VAL A 223 -17.67 24.36 11.76
N GLU A 224 -17.61 24.68 13.05
CA GLU A 224 -18.32 25.82 13.64
C GLU A 224 -17.38 26.68 14.47
N GLU A 225 -17.67 27.97 14.53
CA GLU A 225 -17.01 28.88 15.46
C GLU A 225 -17.49 28.58 16.89
N CYS A 226 -16.55 28.49 17.84
CA CYS A 226 -16.84 28.22 19.23
C CYS A 226 -16.21 29.28 20.14
N SER A 227 -16.58 29.25 21.42
CA SER A 227 -15.97 30.12 22.44
C SER A 227 -14.45 30.00 22.43
N GLN A 228 -13.77 31.12 22.65
CA GLN A 228 -12.33 31.17 22.88
C GLN A 228 -11.93 30.71 24.28
N GLU A 229 -12.89 30.33 25.13
CA GLU A 229 -12.62 29.75 26.44
C GLU A 229 -11.75 28.49 26.32
N ILE A 230 -10.61 28.55 26.99
CA ILE A 230 -9.66 27.45 27.08
C ILE A 230 -10.00 26.68 28.35
N THR A 231 -10.63 25.52 28.18
CA THR A 231 -10.89 24.58 29.26
C THR A 231 -9.79 23.54 29.33
N GLU A 232 -9.53 23.00 30.53
CA GLU A 232 -8.54 21.92 30.70
C GLU A 232 -8.86 20.70 29.83
N SER A 233 -10.13 20.43 29.58
CA SER A 233 -10.64 19.33 28.74
C SER A 233 -10.73 19.67 27.24
N SER A 234 -10.06 20.72 26.76
CA SER A 234 -10.06 21.07 25.33
C SER A 234 -8.73 20.76 24.65
N TYR A 235 -8.79 20.38 23.38
CA TYR A 235 -7.61 20.07 22.57
C TYR A 235 -7.63 20.83 21.24
N PHE A 236 -6.50 21.44 20.90
CA PHE A 236 -6.31 22.26 19.72
C PHE A 236 -5.40 21.54 18.73
N MET A 237 -5.95 21.07 17.62
CA MET A 237 -5.19 20.44 16.54
C MET A 237 -4.42 21.52 15.76
N PRO A 238 -3.08 21.55 15.80
CA PRO A 238 -2.32 22.37 14.87
C PRO A 238 -2.58 21.87 13.45
N HIS A 239 -2.53 22.78 12.47
CA HIS A 239 -2.76 22.41 11.09
C HIS A 239 -1.77 23.09 10.15
N ARG A 240 -1.69 22.53 8.94
CA ARG A 240 -0.85 23.02 7.86
C ARG A 240 -1.42 22.59 6.52
N GLU A 241 -1.08 23.33 5.48
CA GLU A 241 -1.36 22.91 4.12
C GLU A 241 -0.38 21.84 3.64
N ILE A 242 -0.88 21.00 2.75
CA ILE A 242 -0.12 20.13 1.87
C ILE A 242 -0.47 20.56 0.45
N ILE A 243 0.55 20.98 -0.30
CA ILE A 243 0.39 21.42 -1.67
C ILE A 243 0.75 20.27 -2.59
N LYS A 244 -0.15 19.93 -3.50
CA LYS A 244 0.08 18.92 -4.53
C LYS A 244 0.03 19.58 -5.90
N PRO A 245 1.18 19.81 -6.56
CA PRO A 245 1.26 20.70 -7.73
C PRO A 245 0.45 20.30 -8.98
N ASN A 246 -0.18 19.12 -9.04
CA ASN A 246 -0.83 18.59 -10.26
C ASN A 246 -2.19 17.91 -10.00
N GLU A 247 -2.85 18.19 -8.87
CA GLU A 247 -4.19 17.66 -8.58
C GLU A 247 -5.26 18.76 -8.71
N THR A 248 -6.52 18.36 -8.98
CA THR A 248 -7.70 19.24 -9.05
C THR A 248 -7.93 20.06 -7.77
N THR A 249 -7.37 19.62 -6.65
CA THR A 249 -7.36 20.35 -5.37
C THR A 249 -5.91 20.56 -4.95
N SER A 250 -5.34 21.70 -5.35
CA SER A 250 -3.91 22.01 -5.17
C SER A 250 -3.49 22.20 -3.71
N CYS A 251 -4.43 22.53 -2.81
CA CYS A 251 -4.19 22.75 -1.38
C CYS A 251 -5.11 21.87 -0.53
N ARG A 252 -4.52 21.04 0.35
CA ARG A 252 -5.24 20.24 1.35
C ARG A 252 -4.80 20.66 2.75
N ILE A 253 -5.74 20.73 3.70
CA ILE A 253 -5.43 21.05 5.10
C ILE A 253 -5.33 19.75 5.90
N VAL A 254 -4.22 19.59 6.62
CA VAL A 254 -4.01 18.45 7.54
C VAL A 254 -3.96 18.95 8.97
N TYR A 255 -4.69 18.24 9.83
CA TYR A 255 -4.80 18.51 11.26
C TYR A 255 -3.99 17.47 12.04
N ASP A 256 -3.16 17.94 12.96
CA ASP A 256 -2.24 17.13 13.75
C ASP A 256 -2.84 16.79 15.12
N ALA A 257 -3.49 15.64 15.20
CA ALA A 257 -4.00 15.09 16.46
C ALA A 257 -2.93 14.35 17.29
N SER A 258 -1.67 14.31 16.82
CA SER A 258 -0.53 13.73 17.54
C SER A 258 0.33 14.80 18.25
N SER A 259 -0.09 16.06 18.23
CA SER A 259 0.64 17.16 18.87
C SER A 259 0.44 17.20 20.40
N SER A 260 1.40 16.66 21.15
CA SER A 260 1.44 16.79 22.61
C SER A 260 1.89 18.17 23.10
N ARG A 261 1.56 18.50 24.36
CA ARG A 261 1.99 19.73 25.05
C ARG A 261 3.50 19.76 25.27
N SER A 262 4.07 18.63 25.68
CA SER A 262 5.49 18.46 25.96
C SER A 262 5.88 16.98 25.83
N LYS A 263 7.18 16.68 25.94
CA LYS A 263 7.68 15.31 25.87
C LYS A 263 7.16 14.50 27.08
N GLY A 264 6.49 13.39 26.81
CA GLY A 264 5.92 12.52 27.85
C GLY A 264 4.46 12.83 28.23
N VAL A 265 3.86 13.86 27.64
CA VAL A 265 2.42 14.15 27.75
C VAL A 265 1.68 13.53 26.57
N ASN A 266 0.53 12.93 26.83
CA ASN A 266 -0.30 12.30 25.80
C ASN A 266 -0.85 13.34 24.81
N SER A 267 -0.86 12.98 23.53
CA SER A 267 -1.63 13.65 22.48
C SER A 267 -3.06 13.09 22.39
N LEU A 268 -3.90 13.72 21.56
CA LEU A 268 -5.26 13.21 21.32
C LEU A 268 -5.22 11.78 20.74
N ASN A 269 -4.33 11.51 19.79
CA ASN A 269 -4.19 10.16 19.23
C ASN A 269 -3.65 9.11 20.24
N ASP A 270 -2.99 9.54 21.32
CA ASP A 270 -2.49 8.60 22.34
C ASP A 270 -3.60 8.11 23.28
N ILE A 271 -4.65 8.90 23.47
CA ILE A 271 -5.80 8.57 24.33
C ILE A 271 -7.02 8.05 23.56
N LEU A 272 -7.05 8.26 22.25
CA LEU A 272 -8.04 7.65 21.37
C LEU A 272 -7.64 6.21 21.05
N ASP A 273 -8.64 5.33 21.03
CA ASP A 273 -8.48 3.96 20.56
C ASP A 273 -8.47 3.95 19.02
N VAL A 274 -7.55 3.21 18.42
CA VAL A 274 -7.48 3.07 16.95
C VAL A 274 -8.74 2.39 16.42
N GLY A 275 -9.35 1.53 17.23
CA GLY A 275 -10.49 0.72 16.87
C GLY A 275 -10.14 -0.48 15.99
N PRO A 276 -11.11 -1.39 15.78
CA PRO A 276 -10.88 -2.61 15.01
C PRO A 276 -10.63 -2.31 13.54
N ASN A 277 -9.74 -3.10 12.92
CA ASN A 277 -9.59 -3.06 11.48
C ASN A 277 -10.71 -3.88 10.81
N LEU A 278 -11.74 -3.18 10.36
CA LEU A 278 -12.91 -3.76 9.71
C LEU A 278 -12.80 -3.76 8.18
N SER A 279 -11.67 -3.32 7.62
CA SER A 279 -11.45 -3.32 6.18
C SER A 279 -11.15 -4.74 5.70
N PRO A 280 -11.77 -5.18 4.59
CA PRO A 280 -11.43 -6.45 3.98
C PRO A 280 -9.98 -6.42 3.49
N LEU A 281 -9.38 -7.60 3.40
CA LEU A 281 -8.02 -7.75 2.90
C LEU A 281 -7.93 -7.27 1.46
N VAL A 282 -6.93 -6.42 1.19
CA VAL A 282 -6.71 -5.86 -0.15
C VAL A 282 -6.57 -6.97 -1.20
N LEU A 283 -5.84 -8.05 -0.88
CA LEU A 283 -5.72 -9.20 -1.79
C LEU A 283 -7.08 -9.85 -2.08
N TYR A 284 -7.90 -10.07 -1.06
CA TYR A 284 -9.22 -10.67 -1.21
C TYR A 284 -10.12 -9.81 -2.11
N MET A 285 -10.09 -8.49 -1.93
CA MET A 285 -10.82 -7.57 -2.81
C MET A 285 -10.31 -7.62 -4.26
N ILE A 286 -8.99 -7.61 -4.47
CA ILE A 286 -8.40 -7.67 -5.82
C ILE A 286 -8.80 -8.98 -6.51
N LEU A 287 -8.80 -10.10 -5.79
CA LEU A 287 -9.21 -11.40 -6.32
C LEU A 287 -10.70 -11.41 -6.67
N LYS A 288 -11.57 -10.84 -5.80
CA LYS A 288 -13.00 -10.67 -6.09
C LYS A 288 -13.25 -9.79 -7.30
N PHE A 289 -12.57 -8.65 -7.38
CA PHE A 289 -12.66 -7.74 -8.51
C PHE A 289 -12.23 -8.41 -9.83
N ARG A 290 -11.26 -9.33 -9.77
CA ARG A 290 -10.82 -10.16 -10.89
C ARG A 290 -11.59 -11.48 -11.02
N LYS A 291 -12.64 -11.73 -10.25
CA LYS A 291 -13.43 -12.95 -10.41
C LYS A 291 -14.38 -12.85 -11.59
N PHE A 292 -14.98 -11.68 -11.76
CA PHE A 292 -16.12 -11.46 -12.63
C PHE A 292 -15.74 -11.03 -14.05
N GLU A 293 -16.65 -11.27 -15.00
CA GLU A 293 -16.51 -10.80 -16.38
C GLU A 293 -16.60 -9.27 -16.50
N ILE A 294 -17.40 -8.64 -15.64
CA ILE A 294 -17.59 -7.20 -15.55
C ILE A 294 -17.26 -6.77 -14.13
N ALA A 295 -16.37 -5.80 -14.01
CA ALA A 295 -15.99 -5.20 -12.74
C ALA A 295 -16.48 -3.76 -12.68
N PHE A 296 -16.81 -3.28 -11.49
CA PHE A 296 -17.12 -1.88 -11.26
C PHE A 296 -16.51 -1.34 -9.97
N SER A 297 -16.23 -0.05 -9.99
CA SER A 297 -15.70 0.67 -8.84
C SER A 297 -16.48 1.94 -8.57
N GLY A 298 -16.51 2.38 -7.31
CA GLY A 298 -17.10 3.64 -6.88
C GLY A 298 -16.33 4.26 -5.70
N ASP A 299 -16.57 5.54 -5.44
CA ASP A 299 -15.92 6.35 -4.40
C ASP A 299 -17.00 7.07 -3.58
N ILE A 300 -17.02 6.91 -2.26
CA ILE A 300 -17.94 7.63 -1.39
C ILE A 300 -17.40 9.05 -1.16
N ALA A 301 -18.10 10.03 -1.74
CA ALA A 301 -17.70 11.43 -1.68
C ALA A 301 -17.64 11.94 -0.24
N LYS A 302 -16.48 12.50 0.16
CA LYS A 302 -16.29 13.15 1.47
C LYS A 302 -16.72 12.22 2.64
N ALA A 303 -16.52 10.90 2.53
CA ALA A 303 -17.11 9.88 3.41
C ALA A 303 -16.99 10.18 4.92
N PHE A 304 -15.79 10.54 5.39
CA PHE A 304 -15.56 10.92 6.79
C PHE A 304 -16.39 12.15 7.20
N LEU A 305 -16.47 13.16 6.34
CA LEU A 305 -17.17 14.41 6.63
C LEU A 305 -18.70 14.27 6.64
N MET A 306 -19.23 13.14 6.14
CA MET A 306 -20.64 12.80 6.27
C MET A 306 -21.03 12.35 7.68
N ILE A 307 -20.05 11.95 8.50
CA ILE A 307 -20.25 11.51 9.88
C ILE A 307 -20.14 12.71 10.81
N GLY A 308 -21.20 12.99 11.57
CA GLY A 308 -21.22 13.95 12.65
C GLY A 308 -20.55 13.45 13.93
N ILE A 309 -19.92 14.37 14.65
CA ILE A 309 -19.34 14.13 15.97
C ILE A 309 -20.30 14.67 17.04
N SER A 310 -20.51 13.85 18.07
CA SER A 310 -21.28 14.17 19.26
C SER A 310 -20.76 15.45 19.90
N GLU A 311 -21.66 16.33 20.34
CA GLU A 311 -21.28 17.65 20.86
C GLU A 311 -20.25 17.59 21.99
N LYS A 312 -20.38 16.60 22.88
CA LYS A 312 -19.45 16.33 23.99
C LYS A 312 -17.99 16.13 23.57
N ASP A 313 -17.75 15.65 22.34
CA ASP A 313 -16.41 15.30 21.87
C ASP A 313 -15.82 16.39 20.94
N ARG A 314 -16.63 17.38 20.51
CA ARG A 314 -16.16 18.42 19.56
C ARG A 314 -15.10 19.34 20.14
N ASP A 315 -15.06 19.48 21.46
CA ASP A 315 -14.10 20.33 22.16
C ASP A 315 -12.66 19.78 22.15
N TYR A 316 -12.50 18.52 21.74
CA TYR A 316 -11.20 17.91 21.47
C TYR A 316 -10.73 18.12 20.02
N LEU A 317 -11.60 18.68 19.18
CA LEU A 317 -11.35 18.86 17.74
C LEU A 317 -11.27 20.36 17.38
N LYS A 318 -10.76 21.19 18.29
CA LYS A 318 -10.61 22.64 18.08
C LYS A 318 -9.39 22.93 17.21
N PHE A 319 -9.40 24.08 16.54
CA PHE A 319 -8.24 24.64 15.87
C PHE A 319 -8.35 26.16 15.72
N LEU A 320 -7.20 26.81 15.47
CA LEU A 320 -7.11 28.27 15.39
C LEU A 320 -7.15 28.73 13.93
N TRP A 321 -7.91 29.78 13.63
CA TRP A 321 -8.03 30.35 12.29
C TRP A 321 -7.99 31.88 12.33
N PHE A 322 -7.27 32.55 11.42
CA PHE A 322 -7.25 34.02 11.39
C PHE A 322 -8.21 34.62 10.35
N GLY A 323 -8.46 33.95 9.21
CA GLY A 323 -9.33 34.51 8.17
C GLY A 323 -8.91 35.93 7.78
N ASP A 324 -9.85 36.86 7.81
CA ASP A 324 -9.61 38.30 7.58
C ASP A 324 -9.23 39.08 8.85
N ASN A 325 -9.07 38.40 9.99
CA ASN A 325 -8.70 39.04 11.24
C ASN A 325 -7.19 39.31 11.28
N GLU A 326 -6.78 40.51 10.88
CA GLU A 326 -5.39 40.94 10.87
C GLU A 326 -4.73 41.05 12.26
N GLN A 327 -5.48 41.01 13.37
CA GLN A 327 -4.90 41.19 14.71
C GLN A 327 -5.14 40.03 15.67
N GLY A 328 -6.01 39.07 15.32
CA GLY A 328 -6.42 37.99 16.23
C GLY A 328 -6.48 36.61 15.60
N TYR A 329 -7.21 35.74 16.28
CA TYR A 329 -7.60 34.42 15.82
C TYR A 329 -9.04 34.15 16.26
N LYS A 330 -9.70 33.24 15.54
CA LYS A 330 -10.95 32.59 15.90
C LYS A 330 -10.65 31.16 16.32
N THR A 331 -11.49 30.61 17.18
CA THR A 331 -11.45 29.18 17.50
C THR A 331 -12.58 28.50 16.74
N LEU A 332 -12.21 27.57 15.87
CA LEU A 332 -13.15 26.71 15.16
C LEU A 332 -13.07 25.31 15.75
N ARG A 333 -14.15 24.54 15.69
CA ARG A 333 -14.15 23.11 16.06
C ARG A 333 -14.91 22.28 15.03
N PHE A 334 -14.49 21.03 14.87
CA PHE A 334 -15.17 20.11 13.96
C PHE A 334 -16.52 19.65 14.51
N LYS A 335 -17.54 19.71 13.65
CA LYS A 335 -18.83 19.02 13.85
C LYS A 335 -18.86 17.67 13.16
N ARG A 336 -17.94 17.42 12.23
CA ARG A 336 -17.84 16.21 11.42
C ARG A 336 -16.52 15.51 11.69
N LEU A 337 -16.45 14.21 11.43
CA LEU A 337 -15.26 13.40 11.67
C LEU A 337 -14.10 13.91 10.80
N PRO A 338 -13.03 14.48 11.39
CA PRO A 338 -11.91 15.00 10.62
C PRO A 338 -10.95 13.89 10.20
N PHE A 339 -10.16 14.18 9.17
CA PHE A 339 -8.96 13.39 8.85
C PHE A 339 -7.84 13.73 9.85
N GLY A 340 -7.07 12.72 10.26
CA GLY A 340 -5.90 12.88 11.13
C GLY A 340 -6.03 12.25 12.52
N LEU A 341 -7.24 11.81 12.92
CA LEU A 341 -7.43 10.99 14.11
C LEU A 341 -7.07 9.53 13.79
N CYS A 342 -6.44 8.84 14.74
CA CYS A 342 -6.15 7.42 14.62
C CYS A 342 -7.42 6.57 14.48
N CYS A 343 -8.51 6.99 15.12
CA CYS A 343 -9.80 6.29 15.15
C CYS A 343 -10.71 6.56 13.94
N SER A 344 -10.41 7.57 13.11
CA SER A 344 -11.30 7.98 12.00
C SER A 344 -11.61 6.83 11.03
N PRO A 345 -10.64 6.00 10.59
CA PRO A 345 -10.93 4.87 9.71
C PRO A 345 -11.88 3.84 10.32
N ALA A 346 -11.67 3.49 11.60
CA ALA A 346 -12.53 2.53 12.31
C ALA A 346 -13.95 3.07 12.48
N ILE A 347 -14.10 4.36 12.84
CA ILE A 347 -15.41 5.01 12.95
C ILE A 347 -16.17 4.97 11.62
N LEU A 348 -15.49 5.28 10.51
CA LEU A 348 -16.10 5.21 9.17
C LEU A 348 -16.56 3.78 8.85
N ALA A 349 -15.68 2.80 9.03
CA ALA A 349 -15.99 1.41 8.74
C ALA A 349 -17.14 0.86 9.61
N MET A 350 -17.15 1.16 10.91
CA MET A 350 -18.24 0.79 11.82
C MET A 350 -19.56 1.46 11.43
N THR A 351 -19.53 2.74 11.04
CA THR A 351 -20.73 3.47 10.59
C THR A 351 -21.32 2.85 9.33
N ILE A 352 -20.47 2.56 8.34
CA ILE A 352 -20.88 1.89 7.09
C ILE A 352 -21.46 0.51 7.39
N LYS A 353 -20.76 -0.32 8.19
CA LYS A 353 -21.22 -1.67 8.55
C LYS A 353 -22.55 -1.63 9.31
N TYR A 354 -22.70 -0.70 10.24
CA TYR A 354 -23.96 -0.48 10.97
C TYR A 354 -25.10 -0.09 10.02
N HIS A 355 -24.82 0.78 9.05
CA HIS A 355 -25.82 1.21 8.08
C HIS A 355 -26.28 0.07 7.16
N ILE A 356 -25.34 -0.64 6.52
CA ILE A 356 -25.69 -1.68 5.54
C ILE A 356 -26.39 -2.89 6.19
N LYS A 357 -26.17 -3.15 7.49
CA LYS A 357 -26.81 -4.24 8.26
C LYS A 357 -28.34 -4.20 8.18
N LYS A 358 -28.94 -3.01 8.01
CA LYS A 358 -30.38 -2.82 7.81
C LYS A 358 -30.92 -3.49 6.55
N TYR A 359 -30.09 -3.62 5.52
CA TYR A 359 -30.46 -4.17 4.22
C TYR A 359 -30.19 -5.66 4.11
N LYS A 360 -29.65 -6.30 5.14
CA LYS A 360 -29.31 -7.73 5.11
C LYS A 360 -30.51 -8.63 4.77
N SER A 361 -31.71 -8.30 5.23
CA SER A 361 -32.93 -9.03 4.89
C SER A 361 -33.63 -8.54 3.63
N VAL A 362 -33.45 -7.28 3.25
CA VAL A 362 -34.17 -6.62 2.15
C VAL A 362 -33.44 -6.81 0.82
N ASN A 363 -32.13 -6.62 0.82
CA ASN A 363 -31.25 -6.80 -0.34
C ASN A 363 -29.99 -7.56 0.09
N PRO A 364 -30.10 -8.89 0.34
CA PRO A 364 -29.00 -9.69 0.88
C PRO A 364 -27.78 -9.71 -0.04
N GLU A 365 -28.00 -9.69 -1.36
CA GLU A 365 -26.92 -9.72 -2.35
C GLU A 365 -26.09 -8.43 -2.31
N CYS A 366 -26.75 -7.26 -2.35
CA CYS A 366 -26.07 -5.97 -2.25
C CYS A 366 -25.41 -5.78 -0.86
N PHE A 367 -26.06 -6.26 0.22
CA PHE A 367 -25.45 -6.28 1.55
C PHE A 367 -24.14 -7.07 1.57
N GLU A 368 -24.11 -8.29 1.04
CA GLU A 368 -22.90 -9.12 1.04
C GLU A 368 -21.79 -8.52 0.18
N MET A 369 -22.14 -7.89 -0.95
CA MET A 369 -21.20 -7.11 -1.74
C MET A 369 -20.58 -5.98 -0.91
N LEU A 370 -21.40 -5.07 -0.38
CA LEU A 370 -20.94 -3.90 0.36
C LEU A 370 -20.13 -4.30 1.60
N ASN A 371 -20.57 -5.34 2.32
CA ASN A 371 -19.90 -5.80 3.53
C ASN A 371 -18.49 -6.37 3.27
N SER A 372 -18.20 -6.81 2.04
CA SER A 372 -16.98 -7.56 1.72
C SER A 372 -16.09 -6.90 0.67
N SER A 373 -16.44 -5.71 0.17
CA SER A 373 -15.80 -5.13 -1.02
C SER A 373 -15.61 -3.61 -0.95
N LEU A 374 -15.82 -3.01 0.23
CA LEU A 374 -15.48 -1.63 0.54
C LEU A 374 -14.12 -1.56 1.22
N TYR A 375 -13.20 -0.76 0.70
CA TYR A 375 -11.96 -0.40 1.36
C TYR A 375 -12.00 1.07 1.74
N VAL A 376 -12.22 1.33 3.03
CA VAL A 376 -12.46 2.69 3.54
C VAL A 376 -13.66 3.32 2.82
N ASP A 377 -13.43 4.21 1.86
CA ASP A 377 -14.42 4.94 1.06
C ASP A 377 -14.55 4.43 -0.39
N ASP A 378 -13.69 3.51 -0.84
CA ASP A 378 -13.74 2.95 -2.19
C ASP A 378 -14.48 1.60 -2.26
N LEU A 379 -15.38 1.45 -3.24
CA LEU A 379 -16.04 0.21 -3.59
C LEU A 379 -15.34 -0.46 -4.78
N TYR A 380 -15.03 -1.76 -4.69
CA TYR A 380 -14.49 -2.55 -5.79
C TYR A 380 -15.20 -3.90 -5.89
N TYR A 381 -16.05 -4.10 -6.90
CA TYR A 381 -16.78 -5.36 -7.09
C TYR A 381 -16.97 -5.72 -8.58
N GLY A 382 -17.79 -6.73 -8.86
CA GLY A 382 -18.16 -7.11 -10.22
C GLY A 382 -19.32 -8.11 -10.28
N SER A 383 -19.74 -8.45 -11.49
CA SER A 383 -20.74 -9.46 -11.82
C SER A 383 -20.46 -10.07 -13.20
N ASP A 384 -21.09 -11.20 -13.49
CA ASP A 384 -20.88 -11.89 -14.78
C ASP A 384 -21.72 -11.27 -15.92
N THR A 385 -22.74 -10.47 -15.58
CA THR A 385 -23.62 -9.78 -16.55
C THR A 385 -23.63 -8.26 -16.33
N ILE A 386 -23.88 -7.48 -17.39
CA ILE A 386 -23.98 -6.00 -17.30
C ILE A 386 -25.20 -5.61 -16.48
N GLU A 387 -26.30 -6.34 -16.64
CA GLU A 387 -27.56 -6.10 -15.95
C GLU A 387 -27.39 -6.21 -14.42
N ASP A 388 -26.70 -7.25 -13.95
CA ASP A 388 -26.39 -7.39 -12.52
C ASP A 388 -25.44 -6.30 -12.02
N ALA A 389 -24.44 -5.90 -12.83
CA ALA A 389 -23.51 -4.85 -12.44
C ALA A 389 -24.24 -3.52 -12.25
N CYS A 390 -25.14 -3.18 -13.19
CA CYS A 390 -25.96 -1.98 -13.14
C CYS A 390 -26.94 -2.03 -11.96
N ARG A 391 -27.60 -3.17 -11.73
CA ARG A 391 -28.51 -3.34 -10.59
C ARG A 391 -27.79 -3.18 -9.25
N LEU A 392 -26.70 -3.91 -9.04
CA LEU A 392 -25.94 -3.87 -7.78
C LEU A 392 -25.33 -2.50 -7.51
N SER A 393 -24.79 -1.84 -8.53
CA SER A 393 -24.25 -0.48 -8.38
C SER A 393 -25.34 0.54 -8.07
N THR A 394 -26.51 0.43 -8.72
CA THR A 394 -27.69 1.28 -8.42
C THR A 394 -28.20 1.05 -7.00
N ASP A 395 -28.30 -0.21 -6.58
CA ASP A 395 -28.70 -0.59 -5.23
C ASP A 395 -27.72 -0.01 -4.19
N ALA A 396 -26.41 -0.09 -4.46
CA ALA A 396 -25.39 0.49 -3.59
C ALA A 396 -25.54 2.01 -3.45
N VAL A 397 -25.78 2.74 -4.56
CA VAL A 397 -26.04 4.19 -4.55
C VAL A 397 -27.26 4.51 -3.69
N ASN A 398 -28.36 3.77 -3.86
CA ASN A 398 -29.58 3.99 -3.09
C ASN A 398 -29.39 3.72 -1.60
N ILE A 399 -28.70 2.63 -1.25
CA ILE A 399 -28.37 2.30 0.14
C ILE A 399 -27.58 3.44 0.77
N PHE A 400 -26.48 3.89 0.16
CA PHE A 400 -25.67 4.96 0.75
C PHE A 400 -26.38 6.31 0.80
N LYS A 401 -27.28 6.59 -0.14
CA LYS A 401 -28.11 7.80 -0.15
C LYS A 401 -28.98 7.92 1.11
N ASP A 402 -29.45 6.80 1.66
CA ASP A 402 -30.21 6.77 2.92
C ASP A 402 -29.35 7.12 4.16
N ALA A 403 -28.03 7.13 4.02
CA ALA A 403 -27.06 7.64 4.99
C ALA A 403 -26.48 9.02 4.61
N GLY A 404 -27.07 9.69 3.61
CA GLY A 404 -26.56 10.96 3.06
C GLY A 404 -25.20 10.81 2.34
N MET A 405 -24.72 9.59 2.16
CA MET A 405 -23.42 9.31 1.54
C MET A 405 -23.58 9.20 0.02
N ASP A 406 -22.87 10.03 -0.72
CA ASP A 406 -22.90 10.04 -2.19
C ASP A 406 -21.85 9.11 -2.77
N LEU A 407 -22.27 7.95 -3.28
CA LEU A 407 -21.41 7.00 -3.99
C LEU A 407 -21.31 7.41 -5.47
N ARG A 408 -20.14 7.91 -5.86
CA ARG A 408 -19.89 8.51 -7.18
C ARG A 408 -18.78 7.79 -7.96
N LYS A 409 -18.48 8.31 -9.16
CA LYS A 409 -17.43 7.81 -10.07
C LYS A 409 -17.60 6.33 -10.42
N LEU A 410 -18.84 5.88 -10.55
CA LEU A 410 -19.15 4.52 -10.99
C LEU A 410 -18.53 4.27 -12.38
N SER A 411 -17.57 3.35 -12.42
CA SER A 411 -16.89 2.96 -13.65
C SER A 411 -17.06 1.47 -13.86
N LEU A 412 -17.45 1.08 -15.08
CA LEU A 412 -17.56 -0.32 -15.50
C LEU A 412 -16.36 -0.73 -16.36
N ILE A 413 -15.84 -1.93 -16.12
CA ILE A 413 -14.74 -2.55 -16.84
C ILE A 413 -15.18 -3.95 -17.26
N ALA A 414 -15.42 -4.17 -18.55
CA ALA A 414 -15.76 -5.50 -19.07
C ALA A 414 -14.54 -6.18 -19.69
N ARG A 415 -14.35 -7.49 -19.43
CA ARG A 415 -13.25 -8.28 -20.00
C ARG A 415 -13.31 -8.43 -21.52
N ASN A 416 -14.51 -8.54 -22.07
CA ASN A 416 -14.72 -8.87 -23.50
C ASN A 416 -14.83 -7.64 -24.44
N LEU A 417 -14.57 -6.43 -23.96
CA LEU A 417 -14.49 -5.22 -24.80
C LEU A 417 -13.09 -4.94 -25.36
N ILE A 418 -12.20 -5.94 -25.40
CA ILE A 418 -10.80 -5.78 -25.84
C ILE A 418 -10.52 -6.59 -27.10
N PRO A 419 -10.58 -5.95 -28.28
CA PRO A 419 -9.52 -6.06 -29.27
C PRO A 419 -8.78 -4.72 -29.33
N CYS A 420 -7.48 -4.74 -29.04
CA CYS A 420 -6.54 -3.62 -29.22
C CYS A 420 -6.72 -2.39 -28.30
N GLY A 421 -6.00 -2.41 -27.16
CA GLY A 421 -5.20 -1.25 -26.74
C GLY A 421 -5.88 0.01 -26.19
N LEU A 422 -7.19 0.06 -25.92
CA LEU A 422 -7.82 1.21 -25.24
C LEU A 422 -8.80 0.78 -24.14
N ARG A 423 -8.50 1.17 -22.90
CA ARG A 423 -9.44 1.09 -21.77
C ARG A 423 -10.55 2.12 -22.00
N LYS A 424 -11.78 1.69 -22.28
CA LYS A 424 -12.96 2.56 -22.16
C LYS A 424 -13.58 2.36 -20.78
N ALA A 425 -13.38 3.33 -19.90
CA ALA A 425 -14.23 3.49 -18.73
C ALA A 425 -15.57 4.06 -19.21
N ILE A 426 -16.66 3.31 -19.05
CA ILE A 426 -18.00 3.87 -19.19
C ILE A 426 -18.27 4.61 -17.87
N LYS A 427 -18.28 5.94 -17.93
CA LYS A 427 -18.74 6.81 -16.84
C LYS A 427 -20.25 6.97 -17.00
N TRP A 428 -20.99 6.85 -15.91
CA TRP A 428 -22.38 7.26 -15.85
C TRP A 428 -22.44 8.75 -15.51
N ASP A 429 -23.34 9.48 -16.17
CA ASP A 429 -23.62 10.91 -15.91
C ASP A 429 -24.51 11.08 -14.66
#